data_AF-A0A402DHX8-F1
#
_entry.id   AF-A0A402DHX8-F1
#
_cell.length_a   1.000
_cell.length_b   1.000
_cell.length_c   1.000
_cell.angle_alpha   90.00
_cell.angle_beta   90.00
_cell.angle_gamma   90.00
#
_symmetry.space_group_name_H-M   'P 1'
#
loop_
_entity.id
_entity.type
_entity.pdbx_description
1 polymer ?
#
loop_
_entity_poly.entity_id
_entity_poly.type
_entity_poly.pdbx_seq_one_letter_code
_entity_poly.pdbx_strand_id
1 'polypeptide(L)'
;MANLIPWSEFEAEYASLFSEEMGTPAKTFRTALGALIIKEKLGTSDRETVEQIKENPYLQYFLGFSSYSNEPRFEASMLVHFRERITLELINKVNRFMVKNSREIKEEENTEKKLESETQSQPENRGKLILDASCAPADISYPTDLNLLNQGRKQTEKIIDIL
;
A
#
# COMPACT_ATOMS: atom_id res chain seq x y z
N MET A 1 2.62 -3.91 -0.05
CA MET A 1 4.02 -4.13 0.41
C MET A 1 4.31 -5.59 0.72
N ALA A 2 3.48 -6.31 1.49
CA ALA A 2 3.75 -7.73 1.80
C ALA A 2 3.96 -8.62 0.56
N ASN A 3 3.20 -8.40 -0.51
CA ASN A 3 3.31 -9.20 -1.74
C ASN A 3 4.50 -8.78 -2.64
N LEU A 4 5.18 -7.68 -2.34
CA LEU A 4 6.32 -7.19 -3.12
C LEU A 4 7.65 -7.82 -2.67
N ILE A 5 7.71 -8.28 -1.42
CA ILE A 5 8.93 -8.83 -0.84
C ILE A 5 8.95 -10.35 -1.11
N PRO A 6 10.02 -10.88 -1.72
CA PRO A 6 10.15 -12.31 -2.06
C PRO A 6 10.50 -13.16 -0.84
N TRP A 7 9.55 -13.34 0.09
CA TRP A 7 9.81 -14.02 1.36
C TRP A 7 10.37 -15.43 1.20
N SER A 8 9.78 -16.23 0.30
CA SER A 8 10.10 -17.65 0.13
C SER A 8 11.52 -17.89 -0.39
N GLU A 9 12.04 -16.99 -1.21
CA GLU A 9 13.36 -17.16 -1.84
C GLU A 9 14.51 -16.98 -0.85
N PHE A 10 14.33 -16.06 0.10
CA PHE A 10 15.34 -15.75 1.11
C PHE A 10 15.16 -16.55 2.41
N GLU A 11 14.05 -17.28 2.56
CA GLU A 11 13.83 -18.15 3.72
C GLU A 11 14.90 -19.26 3.80
N ALA A 12 15.30 -19.84 2.66
CA ALA A 12 16.34 -20.88 2.63
C ALA A 12 17.73 -20.33 3.00
N GLU A 13 18.12 -19.17 2.45
CA GLU A 13 19.38 -18.49 2.83
C GLU A 13 19.37 -18.16 4.33
N TYR A 14 18.25 -17.65 4.84
CA TYR A 14 18.11 -17.30 6.25
C TYR A 14 18.15 -18.53 7.17
N ALA A 15 17.46 -19.61 6.80
CA ALA A 15 17.43 -20.86 7.56
C ALA A 15 18.82 -21.49 7.68
N SER A 16 19.68 -21.34 6.67
CA SER A 16 21.06 -21.86 6.70
C SER A 16 21.94 -21.23 7.80
N LEU A 17 21.54 -20.08 8.37
CA LEU A 17 22.23 -19.42 9.48
C LEU A 17 21.94 -20.08 10.84
N PHE A 18 21.01 -21.04 10.89
CA PHE A 18 20.60 -21.74 12.10
C PHE A 18 21.12 -23.17 12.09
N SER A 19 21.48 -23.67 13.27
CA SER A 19 21.85 -25.06 13.47
C SER A 19 20.61 -25.91 13.71
N GLU A 20 20.48 -27.06 13.05
CA GLU A 20 19.32 -27.96 13.17
C GLU A 20 19.28 -28.71 14.51
N GLU A 21 20.43 -28.99 15.11
CA GLU A 21 20.54 -29.87 16.29
C GLU A 21 20.30 -29.19 17.64
N MET A 22 20.41 -27.86 17.73
CA MET A 22 20.48 -27.17 19.04
C MET A 22 19.75 -25.83 19.05
N GLY A 23 18.83 -25.67 20.01
CA GLY A 23 18.24 -24.38 20.38
C GLY A 23 16.72 -24.30 20.29
N THR A 24 16.18 -23.08 20.45
CA THR A 24 14.77 -22.77 20.25
C THR A 24 14.45 -22.68 18.76
N PRO A 25 13.22 -23.05 18.34
CA PRO A 25 12.84 -23.00 16.93
C PRO A 25 13.00 -21.58 16.38
N ALA A 26 13.69 -21.48 15.24
CA ALA A 26 13.93 -20.22 14.56
C ALA A 26 12.61 -19.57 14.14
N LYS A 27 12.55 -18.25 14.21
CA LYS A 27 11.44 -17.49 13.61
C LYS A 27 11.65 -17.40 12.11
N THR A 28 10.57 -17.34 11.34
CA THR A 28 10.64 -17.25 9.88
C THR A 28 11.32 -15.96 9.43
N PHE A 29 11.95 -15.98 8.26
CA PHE A 29 12.58 -14.80 7.66
C PHE A 29 11.59 -13.64 7.55
N ARG A 30 10.35 -13.96 7.14
CA ARG A 30 9.26 -12.98 7.06
C ARG A 30 8.98 -12.27 8.39
N THR A 31 9.01 -12.99 9.50
CA THR A 31 8.80 -12.39 10.83
C THR A 31 9.99 -11.52 11.21
N ALA A 32 11.22 -12.01 11.00
CA ALA A 32 12.44 -11.31 11.38
C ALA A 32 12.63 -10.00 10.59
N LEU A 33 12.65 -10.08 9.25
CA LEU A 33 12.79 -8.90 8.39
C LEU A 33 11.58 -7.98 8.52
N GLY A 34 10.36 -8.54 8.56
CA GLY A 34 9.14 -7.75 8.70
C GLY A 34 9.13 -6.92 9.98
N ALA A 35 9.58 -7.48 11.11
CA ALA A 35 9.66 -6.75 12.37
C ALA A 35 10.69 -5.61 12.33
N LEU A 36 11.84 -5.82 11.66
CA LEU A 36 12.83 -4.76 11.44
C LEU A 36 12.30 -3.64 10.55
N ILE A 37 11.54 -3.97 9.50
CA ILE A 37 10.90 -2.96 8.64
C ILE A 37 9.89 -2.14 9.45
N ILE A 38 9.05 -2.79 10.25
CA ILE A 38 8.05 -2.10 11.08
C ILE A 38 8.75 -1.16 12.06
N LYS A 39 9.80 -1.63 12.73
CA LYS A 39 10.59 -0.81 13.64
C LYS A 39 11.15 0.43 12.95
N GLU A 40 11.79 0.26 11.79
CA GLU A 40 12.39 1.39 11.04
C GLU A 40 11.34 2.38 10.52
N LYS A 41 10.16 1.88 10.15
CA LYS A 41 9.05 2.72 9.67
C LYS A 41 8.37 3.51 10.78
N LEU A 42 8.26 2.95 11.98
CA LEU A 42 7.63 3.61 13.13
C LEU A 42 8.62 4.43 13.96
N GLY A 43 9.93 4.14 13.87
CA GLY A 43 10.96 4.83 14.63
C GLY A 43 10.88 4.58 16.14
N THR A 44 10.34 3.44 16.56
CA THR A 44 10.08 3.11 17.97
C THR A 44 11.16 2.20 18.59
N SER A 45 11.12 2.06 19.91
CA SER A 45 12.01 1.13 20.64
C SER A 45 11.66 -0.33 20.34
N ASP A 46 12.58 -1.26 20.65
CA ASP A 46 12.34 -2.70 20.44
C ASP A 46 11.12 -3.21 21.22
N ARG A 47 10.93 -2.73 22.46
CA ARG A 47 9.77 -3.08 23.30
C ARG A 47 8.48 -2.51 22.73
N GLU A 48 8.51 -1.24 22.36
CA GLU A 48 7.36 -0.55 21.78
C GLU A 48 6.93 -1.21 20.46
N THR A 49 7.88 -1.60 19.61
CA THR A 49 7.59 -2.30 18.35
C THR A 49 6.81 -3.59 18.59
N VAL A 50 7.15 -4.36 19.62
CA VAL A 50 6.45 -5.61 19.97
C VAL A 50 5.02 -5.31 20.44
N GLU A 51 4.83 -4.28 21.27
CA GLU A 51 3.47 -3.87 21.69
C GLU A 51 2.63 -3.38 20.50
N GLN A 52 3.21 -2.58 19.59
CA GLN A 52 2.54 -2.14 18.37
C GLN A 52 2.10 -3.33 17.49
N ILE A 53 2.95 -4.36 17.34
CA ILE A 53 2.62 -5.58 16.61
C ILE A 53 1.49 -6.34 17.31
N LYS A 54 1.50 -6.40 18.64
CA LYS A 54 0.46 -7.07 19.44
C LYS A 54 -0.90 -6.37 19.29
N GLU A 55 -0.93 -5.05 19.30
CA GLU A 55 -2.18 -4.28 19.20
C GLU A 55 -2.77 -4.24 17.79
N ASN A 56 -1.94 -4.32 16.74
CA ASN A 56 -2.37 -4.09 15.37
C ASN A 56 -2.49 -5.37 14.51
N PRO A 57 -3.71 -5.78 14.11
CA PRO A 57 -3.92 -6.95 13.25
C PRO A 57 -3.21 -6.87 11.89
N TYR A 58 -3.06 -5.67 11.32
CA TYR A 58 -2.41 -5.49 10.02
C TYR A 58 -0.90 -5.76 10.11
N LEU A 59 -0.25 -5.41 11.23
CA LEU A 59 1.16 -5.71 11.45
C LEU A 59 1.38 -7.21 11.65
N GLN A 60 0.48 -7.89 12.35
CA GLN A 60 0.53 -9.35 12.48
C GLN A 60 0.36 -10.04 11.12
N TYR A 61 -0.58 -9.56 10.29
CA TYR A 61 -0.76 -10.06 8.94
C TYR A 61 0.48 -9.81 8.06
N PHE A 62 1.11 -8.64 8.18
CA PHE A 62 2.33 -8.30 7.46
C PHE A 62 3.47 -9.30 7.77
N LEU A 63 3.63 -9.67 9.04
CA LEU A 63 4.59 -10.68 9.51
C LEU A 63 4.25 -12.12 9.08
N GLY A 64 3.03 -12.34 8.57
CA GLY A 64 2.59 -13.63 8.05
C GLY A 64 1.79 -14.50 9.00
N PHE A 65 1.24 -13.91 10.06
CA PHE A 65 0.28 -14.61 10.91
C PHE A 65 -1.11 -14.64 10.28
N SER A 66 -1.77 -15.80 10.31
CA SER A 66 -3.10 -16.02 9.73
C SER A 66 -4.24 -15.53 10.61
N SER A 67 -4.02 -15.49 11.93
CA SER A 67 -4.99 -15.04 12.93
C SER A 67 -4.39 -13.95 13.80
N TYR A 68 -5.26 -13.07 14.30
CA TYR A 68 -4.91 -12.09 15.31
C TYR A 68 -4.78 -12.74 16.69
N SER A 69 -3.78 -12.33 17.47
CA SER A 69 -3.65 -12.67 18.89
C SER A 69 -3.17 -11.44 19.66
N ASN A 70 -3.71 -11.21 20.86
CA ASN A 70 -3.30 -10.11 21.75
C ASN A 70 -2.11 -10.50 22.64
N GLU A 71 -1.38 -11.54 22.29
CA GLU A 71 -0.16 -11.96 22.99
C GLU A 71 1.09 -11.56 22.20
N PRO A 72 2.21 -11.24 22.89
CA PRO A 72 3.46 -10.94 22.21
C PRO A 72 3.97 -12.15 21.43
N ARG A 73 4.17 -12.00 20.12
CA ARG A 73 4.60 -13.09 19.21
C ARG A 73 6.07 -13.49 19.37
N PHE A 74 6.88 -12.58 19.88
CA PHE A 74 8.30 -12.77 20.19
C PHE A 74 8.74 -11.73 21.24
N GLU A 75 9.86 -12.01 21.90
CA GLU A 75 10.44 -11.11 22.90
C GLU A 75 11.23 -9.98 22.22
N ALA A 76 11.22 -8.78 22.81
CA ALA A 76 11.93 -7.61 22.25
C ALA A 76 13.44 -7.85 22.04
N SER A 77 14.07 -8.71 22.85
CA SER A 77 15.46 -9.14 22.71
C SER A 77 15.75 -9.79 21.35
N MET A 78 14.75 -10.46 20.74
CA MET A 78 14.88 -11.11 19.44
C MET A 78 15.20 -10.13 18.31
N LEU A 79 14.78 -8.86 18.41
CA LEU A 79 15.09 -7.83 17.42
C LEU A 79 16.59 -7.51 17.36
N VAL A 80 17.33 -7.73 18.45
CA VAL A 80 18.80 -7.61 18.44
C VAL A 80 19.39 -8.74 17.60
N HIS A 81 18.99 -9.99 17.87
CA HIS A 81 19.44 -11.15 17.11
C HIS A 81 19.04 -11.11 15.64
N PHE A 82 17.88 -10.55 15.31
CA PHE A 82 17.48 -10.35 13.91
C PHE A 82 18.41 -9.37 13.20
N ARG A 83 18.86 -8.29 13.86
CA ARG A 83 19.82 -7.34 13.28
C ARG A 83 21.20 -7.93 13.10
N GLU A 84 21.65 -8.78 14.03
CA GLU A 84 22.93 -9.47 13.92
C GLU A 84 22.94 -10.49 12.78
N ARG A 85 21.83 -11.19 12.56
CA ARG A 85 21.70 -12.24 11.54
C ARG A 85 21.38 -11.70 10.15
N ILE A 86 20.54 -10.66 10.05
CA ILE A 86 20.15 -10.05 8.78
C ILE A 86 21.21 -9.01 8.43
N THR A 87 22.25 -9.46 7.75
CA THR A 87 23.37 -8.59 7.32
C THR A 87 22.95 -7.62 6.22
N LEU A 88 23.72 -6.53 6.09
CA LEU A 88 23.54 -5.55 5.01
C LEU A 88 23.62 -6.21 3.62
N GLU A 89 24.41 -7.26 3.47
CA GLU A 89 24.52 -8.00 2.21
C GLU A 89 23.19 -8.66 1.84
N LEU A 90 22.53 -9.33 2.80
CA LEU A 90 21.23 -9.96 2.59
C LEU A 90 20.16 -8.92 2.25
N ILE A 91 20.13 -7.80 2.97
CA ILE A 91 19.21 -6.68 2.70
C ILE A 91 19.43 -6.12 1.29
N ASN A 92 20.70 -5.94 0.89
CA ASN A 92 21.04 -5.44 -0.44
C ASN A 92 20.64 -6.44 -1.54
N LYS A 93 20.78 -7.75 -1.31
CA LYS A 93 20.28 -8.78 -2.24
C LYS A 93 18.75 -8.68 -2.40
N VAL A 94 18.00 -8.61 -1.29
CA VAL A 94 16.54 -8.46 -1.32
C VAL A 94 16.14 -7.20 -2.08
N ASN A 95 16.80 -6.07 -1.82
CA ASN A 95 16.55 -4.83 -2.54
C ASN A 95 16.81 -4.95 -4.05
N ARG A 96 17.93 -5.55 -4.46
CA ARG A 96 18.23 -5.79 -5.88
C ARG A 96 17.17 -6.67 -6.54
N PHE A 97 16.74 -7.72 -5.83
CA PHE A 97 15.71 -8.62 -6.32
C PHE A 97 14.36 -7.92 -6.49
N MET A 98 13.93 -7.14 -5.49
CA MET A 98 12.71 -6.34 -5.59
C MET A 98 12.74 -5.35 -6.77
N VAL A 99 13.87 -4.67 -6.99
CA VAL A 99 14.02 -3.73 -8.11
C VAL A 99 13.98 -4.46 -9.46
N LYS A 100 14.61 -5.64 -9.56
CA LYS A 100 14.59 -6.46 -10.77
C LYS A 100 13.17 -6.91 -11.11
N ASN A 101 12.47 -7.54 -10.17
CA ASN A 101 11.09 -8.00 -10.39
C ASN A 101 10.15 -6.83 -10.71
N SER A 102 10.32 -5.68 -10.05
CA SER A 102 9.50 -4.49 -10.35
C SER A 102 9.72 -3.92 -11.75
N ARG A 103 10.87 -4.20 -12.40
CA ARG A 103 11.13 -3.80 -13.79
C ARG A 103 10.54 -4.81 -14.76
N GLU A 104 10.70 -6.10 -14.48
CA GLU A 104 10.14 -7.19 -15.29
C GLU A 104 8.61 -7.12 -15.31
N ILE A 105 7.95 -6.93 -14.15
CA ILE A 105 6.49 -6.73 -14.07
C ILE A 105 6.03 -5.50 -14.89
N LYS A 106 6.81 -4.42 -14.92
CA LYS A 106 6.48 -3.24 -15.74
C LYS A 106 6.65 -3.48 -17.24
N GLU A 107 7.56 -4.36 -17.64
CA GLU A 107 7.75 -4.75 -19.03
C GLU A 107 6.63 -5.71 -19.48
N GLU A 108 6.19 -6.62 -18.62
CA GLU A 108 5.04 -7.50 -18.81
C GLU A 108 3.73 -6.70 -18.88
N GLU A 109 3.46 -5.79 -17.92
CA GLU A 109 2.28 -4.92 -17.98
C GLU A 109 2.28 -4.00 -19.23
N ASN A 110 3.44 -3.54 -19.69
CA ASN A 110 3.53 -2.74 -20.92
C ASN A 110 3.33 -3.57 -22.19
N THR A 111 3.67 -4.86 -22.18
CA THR A 111 3.40 -5.76 -23.31
C THR A 111 1.94 -6.20 -23.31
N GLU A 112 1.35 -6.51 -22.16
CA GLU A 112 -0.09 -6.79 -22.03
C GLU A 112 -0.95 -5.57 -22.39
N LYS A 113 -0.60 -4.35 -21.93
CA LYS A 113 -1.28 -3.11 -22.36
C LYS A 113 -1.15 -2.87 -23.86
N LYS A 114 -0.04 -3.26 -24.49
CA LYS A 114 0.11 -3.20 -25.95
C LYS A 114 -0.79 -4.20 -26.66
N LEU A 115 -0.87 -5.44 -26.19
CA LEU A 115 -1.75 -6.48 -26.76
C LEU A 115 -3.24 -6.17 -26.56
N GLU A 116 -3.64 -5.59 -25.43
CA GLU A 116 -5.02 -5.15 -25.19
C GLU A 116 -5.37 -3.89 -25.99
N SER A 117 -4.42 -2.97 -26.21
CA SER A 117 -4.64 -1.77 -27.02
C SER A 117 -4.85 -2.05 -28.51
N GLU A 118 -4.42 -3.20 -29.02
CA GLU A 118 -4.72 -3.62 -30.40
C GLU A 118 -6.17 -4.15 -30.57
N THR A 119 -6.88 -4.46 -29.47
CA THR A 119 -8.23 -5.07 -29.55
C THR A 119 -9.36 -4.12 -29.14
N GLN A 120 -9.09 -3.00 -28.47
CA GLN A 120 -10.13 -2.00 -28.15
C GLN A 120 -9.60 -0.57 -28.27
N SER A 121 -9.91 0.08 -29.40
CA SER A 121 -9.79 1.52 -29.57
C SER A 121 -10.76 2.23 -28.62
N GLN A 122 -10.35 2.53 -27.39
CA GLN A 122 -11.10 3.44 -26.53
C GLN A 122 -10.88 4.89 -26.97
N PRO A 123 -11.93 5.73 -26.98
CA PRO A 123 -11.78 7.13 -27.36
C PRO A 123 -10.91 7.86 -26.34
N GLU A 124 -9.95 8.65 -26.82
CA GLU A 124 -9.07 9.47 -25.98
C GLU A 124 -9.89 10.38 -25.04
N ASN A 125 -9.49 10.43 -23.78
CA ASN A 125 -10.17 11.19 -22.73
C ASN A 125 -10.13 12.70 -23.04
N ARG A 126 -11.21 13.26 -23.61
CA ARG A 126 -11.36 14.71 -23.86
C ARG A 126 -11.84 15.47 -22.61
N GLY A 127 -11.29 15.13 -21.44
CA GLY A 127 -11.61 15.77 -20.18
C GLY A 127 -10.64 16.92 -19.84
N LYS A 128 -11.07 17.86 -19.00
CA LYS A 128 -10.21 18.92 -18.46
C LYS A 128 -9.70 18.49 -17.08
N LEU A 129 -8.37 18.36 -16.91
CA LEU A 129 -7.75 18.00 -15.63
C LEU A 129 -7.63 19.24 -14.73
N ILE A 130 -8.21 19.19 -13.53
CA ILE A 130 -8.06 20.23 -12.50
C ILE A 130 -6.99 19.75 -11.51
N LEU A 131 -5.89 20.50 -11.41
CA LEU A 131 -4.70 20.14 -10.61
C LEU A 131 -4.78 20.64 -9.15
N ASP A 132 -5.65 21.60 -8.88
CA ASP A 132 -5.79 22.25 -7.57
C ASP A 132 -7.14 21.86 -6.94
N ALA A 133 -7.09 21.20 -5.78
CA ALA A 133 -8.27 20.75 -5.06
C ALA A 133 -9.09 21.90 -4.43
N SER A 134 -8.52 23.12 -4.35
CA SER A 134 -9.25 24.32 -3.90
C SER A 134 -10.14 24.93 -4.99
N CYS A 135 -9.92 24.56 -6.26
CA CYS A 135 -10.68 25.03 -7.42
C CYS A 135 -11.71 23.97 -7.87
N ALA A 136 -12.65 23.60 -6.99
CA ALA A 136 -13.81 22.83 -7.42
C ALA A 136 -14.74 23.74 -8.26
N PRO A 137 -15.05 23.41 -9.53
CA PRO A 137 -16.02 24.17 -10.30
C PRO A 137 -17.37 24.00 -9.62
N ALA A 138 -17.82 25.05 -8.95
CA ALA A 138 -19.15 25.07 -8.37
C ALA A 138 -20.15 25.20 -9.53
N ASP A 139 -20.85 24.12 -9.85
CA ASP A 139 -21.92 24.11 -10.84
C ASP A 139 -23.17 24.79 -10.26
N ILE A 140 -23.06 26.10 -10.05
CA ILE A 140 -24.12 26.94 -9.51
C ILE A 140 -24.83 27.59 -10.69
N SER A 141 -26.02 27.10 -11.03
CA SER A 141 -26.82 27.60 -12.16
C SER A 141 -27.17 29.09 -12.05
N TYR A 142 -27.17 29.64 -10.82
CA TYR A 142 -27.47 31.04 -10.53
C TYR A 142 -26.43 31.60 -9.54
N PRO A 143 -25.25 32.05 -10.01
CA PRO A 143 -24.26 32.68 -9.14
C PRO A 143 -24.73 34.04 -8.61
N THR A 144 -25.73 34.64 -9.26
CA THR A 144 -26.51 35.78 -8.77
C THR A 144 -28.00 35.52 -9.02
N ASP A 145 -28.85 36.05 -8.14
CA ASP A 145 -30.30 35.79 -8.16
C ASP A 145 -31.04 36.37 -9.39
N LEU A 146 -30.36 37.16 -10.23
CA LEU A 146 -30.96 37.82 -11.40
C LEU A 146 -31.54 36.81 -12.41
N ASN A 147 -30.81 35.73 -12.68
CA ASN A 147 -31.25 34.71 -13.63
C ASN A 147 -32.38 33.85 -13.04
N LEU A 148 -32.36 33.61 -11.71
CA LEU A 148 -33.42 32.91 -10.99
C LEU A 148 -34.73 33.72 -11.03
N LEU A 149 -34.65 35.03 -10.75
CA LEU A 149 -35.80 35.94 -10.80
C LEU A 149 -36.38 36.08 -12.22
N ASN A 150 -35.53 36.17 -13.24
CA ASN A 150 -35.99 36.20 -14.63
C ASN A 150 -36.70 34.90 -15.04
N GLN A 151 -36.24 33.75 -14.52
CA GLN A 151 -36.93 32.49 -14.75
C GLN A 151 -38.30 32.46 -14.07
N GLY A 152 -38.41 32.95 -12.84
CA GLY A 152 -39.69 33.15 -12.16
C GLY A 152 -40.64 34.02 -13.00
N ARG A 153 -40.19 35.19 -13.46
CA ARG A 153 -40.97 36.09 -14.33
C ARG A 153 -41.49 35.39 -15.59
N LYS A 154 -40.64 34.65 -16.30
CA LYS A 154 -41.02 33.92 -17.51
C LYS A 154 -42.07 32.84 -17.24
N GLN A 155 -42.01 32.17 -16.09
CA GLN A 155 -43.02 31.18 -15.71
C GLN A 155 -44.35 31.85 -15.36
N THR A 156 -44.33 32.97 -14.64
CA THR A 156 -45.56 33.71 -14.32
C THR A 156 -46.23 34.30 -15.55
N GLU A 157 -45.46 34.82 -16.52
CA GLU A 157 -46.00 35.30 -17.80
C GLU A 157 -46.70 34.17 -18.56
N LYS A 158 -46.06 32.99 -18.65
CA LYS A 158 -46.70 31.83 -19.28
C LYS A 158 -48.00 31.41 -18.59
N ILE A 159 -48.08 31.49 -17.26
CA ILE A 159 -49.30 31.16 -16.52
C ILE A 159 -50.39 32.17 -16.83
N ILE A 160 -50.05 33.46 -16.90
CA ILE A 160 -50.99 34.53 -17.27
C ILE A 160 -51.47 34.37 -18.71
N ASP A 161 -50.59 34.00 -19.64
CA ASP A 161 -50.95 33.82 -21.06
C ASP A 161 -51.85 32.59 -21.31
N ILE A 162 -51.89 31.63 -20.38
CA ILE A 162 -52.71 30.40 -20.47
C ILE A 162 -54.09 30.58 -19.80
N LEU A 163 -54.24 31.57 -18.90
CA LEU A 163 -55.49 31.90 -18.21
C LEU A 163 -56.38 32.86 -19.03
#